data_AF-A0A841HNI8-F1
#
_entry.id   AF-A0A841HNI8-F1
#
_cell.length_a   1.000
_cell.length_b   1.000
_cell.length_c   1.000
_cell.angle_alpha   90.00
_cell.angle_beta   90.00
_cell.angle_gamma   90.00
#
_symmetry.space_group_name_H-M   'P 1'
#
loop_
_entity.id
_entity.type
_entity.pdbx_description
1 polymer ?
#
loop_
_entity_poly.entity_id
_entity_poly.type
_entity_poly.pdbx_seq_one_letter_code
_entity_poly.pdbx_strand_id
1 'polypeptide(L)'
;MKQLANDPEYQARIAERDRKIAAMVRECADEEALIASEAARLGYRIESVWDFVNNDPHPFLPRPFVGPYERAYPLLVRHLKLPHHHRVREGIVRALTVRDGGDLVSEALLHEFHSEKDPELRWVIANALITAMPYHRRRKVPEIAEVRYGKKRSDKSPHRTRSKQRPSEW
;
A
#
# COMPACT_ATOMS: atom_id res chain seq x y z
N MET A 1 -19.43 -25.21 9.77
CA MET A 1 -20.10 -24.00 9.22
C MET A 1 -21.42 -23.64 9.92
N LYS A 2 -22.25 -24.59 10.39
CA LYS A 2 -23.56 -24.30 11.02
C LYS A 2 -23.56 -23.54 12.36
N GLN A 3 -22.42 -23.42 13.05
CA GLN A 3 -22.36 -22.83 14.40
C GLN A 3 -22.22 -21.29 14.42
N LEU A 4 -21.71 -20.66 13.36
CA LEU A 4 -21.50 -19.20 13.32
C LEU A 4 -22.73 -18.44 12.79
N ALA A 5 -23.54 -19.06 11.93
CA ALA A 5 -24.72 -18.43 11.34
C ALA A 5 -25.83 -18.14 12.38
N ASN A 6 -25.87 -18.91 13.46
CA ASN A 6 -26.87 -18.80 14.52
C ASN A 6 -26.33 -18.16 15.81
N ASP A 7 -25.07 -17.72 15.82
CA ASP A 7 -24.48 -17.01 16.96
C ASP A 7 -24.87 -15.51 16.88
N PRO A 8 -25.70 -15.01 17.81
CA PRO A 8 -26.17 -13.62 17.77
C PRO A 8 -25.04 -12.59 17.90
N GLU A 9 -23.97 -12.89 18.64
CA GLU A 9 -22.83 -11.97 18.79
C GLU A 9 -22.00 -11.90 17.53
N TYR A 10 -21.82 -13.04 16.84
CA TYR A 10 -21.17 -13.06 15.54
C TYR A 10 -21.98 -12.28 14.50
N GLN A 11 -23.29 -12.49 14.42
CA GLN A 11 -24.15 -11.76 13.48
C GLN A 11 -24.17 -10.25 13.78
N ALA A 12 -24.20 -9.85 15.06
CA ALA A 12 -24.12 -8.45 15.44
C ALA A 12 -22.79 -7.80 15.02
N ARG A 13 -21.65 -8.50 15.18
CA ARG A 13 -20.34 -8.00 14.73
C ARG A 13 -20.26 -7.85 13.21
N ILE A 14 -20.83 -8.79 12.45
CA ILE A 14 -20.89 -8.69 10.98
C ILE A 14 -21.76 -7.50 10.57
N ALA A 15 -22.96 -7.36 11.14
CA ALA A 15 -23.86 -6.26 10.82
C ALA A 15 -23.22 -4.89 11.12
N GLU A 16 -22.51 -4.76 12.24
CA GLU A 16 -21.82 -3.52 12.59
C GLU A 16 -20.65 -3.23 11.63
N ARG A 17 -19.88 -4.26 11.25
CA ARG A 17 -18.83 -4.12 10.24
C ARG A 17 -19.40 -3.67 8.89
N ASP A 18 -20.49 -4.29 8.46
CA ASP A 18 -21.12 -4.00 7.17
C ASP A 18 -21.71 -2.58 7.15
N ARG A 19 -22.28 -2.10 8.27
CA ARG A 19 -22.69 -0.69 8.42
C ARG A 19 -21.52 0.28 8.29
N LYS A 20 -20.39 -0.01 8.94
CA LYS A 20 -19.17 0.83 8.85
C LYS A 20 -18.63 0.86 7.43
N ILE A 21 -18.59 -0.29 6.75
CA ILE A 21 -18.18 -0.37 5.35
C ILE A 21 -19.14 0.43 4.47
N ALA A 22 -20.46 0.27 4.64
CA ALA A 22 -21.45 1.00 3.85
C ALA A 22 -21.39 2.52 4.06
N ALA A 23 -21.13 2.98 5.29
CA ALA A 23 -20.91 4.40 5.57
C ALA A 23 -19.66 4.93 4.86
N MET A 24 -18.55 4.20 4.99
CA MET A 24 -17.28 4.52 4.34
C MET A 24 -17.39 4.58 2.81
N VAL A 25 -18.10 3.63 2.20
CA VAL A 25 -18.35 3.60 0.75
C VAL A 25 -19.12 4.84 0.31
N ARG A 26 -20.13 5.26 1.07
CA ARG A 26 -20.87 6.49 0.76
C ARG A 26 -20.02 7.74 0.88
N GLU A 27 -19.14 7.82 1.87
CA GLU A 27 -18.24 8.95 2.08
C GLU A 27 -17.22 9.11 0.94
N CYS A 28 -16.78 7.99 0.35
CA CYS A 28 -15.78 8.00 -0.73
C CYS A 28 -16.39 8.03 -2.14
N ALA A 29 -17.72 7.88 -2.28
CA ALA A 29 -18.37 7.59 -3.55
C ALA A 29 -18.10 8.63 -4.63
N ASP A 30 -18.20 9.93 -4.29
CA ASP A 30 -18.02 11.01 -5.26
C ASP A 30 -16.57 11.08 -5.77
N GLU A 31 -15.59 10.88 -4.89
CA GLU A 31 -14.18 10.88 -5.23
C GLU A 31 -13.79 9.68 -6.09
N GLU A 32 -14.27 8.48 -5.72
CA GLU A 32 -14.04 7.25 -6.48
C GLU A 32 -14.70 7.32 -7.87
N ALA A 33 -15.94 7.85 -7.95
CA ALA A 33 -16.64 8.06 -9.21
C ALA A 33 -15.91 9.05 -10.13
N LEU A 34 -15.34 10.12 -9.56
CA LEU A 34 -14.53 11.07 -10.32
C LEU A 34 -13.32 10.37 -10.94
N ILE A 35 -12.54 9.64 -10.14
CA ILE A 35 -11.35 8.89 -10.61
C ILE A 35 -11.76 7.88 -11.69
N ALA A 36 -12.83 7.12 -11.47
CA ALA A 36 -13.35 6.14 -12.43
C ALA A 36 -13.76 6.80 -13.76
N SER A 37 -14.42 7.96 -13.70
CA SER A 37 -14.83 8.70 -14.90
C SER A 37 -13.63 9.19 -15.73
N GLU A 38 -12.55 9.61 -15.07
CA GLU A 38 -11.33 10.03 -15.74
C GLU A 38 -10.55 8.84 -16.31
N ALA A 39 -10.52 7.72 -15.58
CA ALA A 39 -9.93 6.46 -16.05
C ALA A 39 -10.67 5.94 -17.29
N ALA A 40 -12.00 6.07 -17.35
CA ALA A 40 -12.81 5.73 -18.51
C ALA A 40 -12.43 6.52 -19.76
N ARG A 41 -12.08 7.81 -19.63
CA ARG A 41 -11.56 8.62 -20.74
C ARG A 41 -10.22 8.13 -21.28
N LEU A 42 -9.45 7.39 -20.48
CA LEU A 42 -8.21 6.73 -20.88
C LEU A 42 -8.44 5.32 -21.46
N GLY A 43 -9.68 4.82 -21.41
CA GLY A 43 -10.07 3.50 -21.89
C GLY A 43 -10.13 2.41 -20.81
N TYR A 44 -10.00 2.76 -19.53
CA TYR A 44 -10.09 1.80 -18.42
C TYR A 44 -11.52 1.75 -17.88
N ARG A 45 -12.05 0.53 -17.73
CA ARG A 45 -13.36 0.31 -17.09
C ARG A 45 -13.12 -0.15 -15.67
N ILE A 46 -13.28 0.77 -14.72
CA ILE A 46 -13.19 0.53 -13.29
C ILE A 46 -14.42 1.16 -12.62
N GLU A 47 -14.82 0.63 -11.48
CA GLU A 47 -15.82 1.22 -10.60
C GLU A 47 -15.17 2.03 -9.48
N SER A 48 -13.95 1.64 -9.08
CA SER A 48 -13.18 2.31 -8.04
C SER A 48 -11.68 2.25 -8.34
N VAL A 49 -10.90 3.17 -7.75
CA VAL A 49 -9.43 3.12 -7.84
C VAL A 49 -8.85 1.81 -7.30
N TRP A 50 -9.58 1.16 -6.39
CA TRP A 50 -9.23 -0.15 -5.84
C TRP A 50 -9.20 -1.27 -6.88
N ASP A 51 -9.84 -1.09 -8.04
CA ASP A 51 -9.82 -2.10 -9.11
C ASP A 51 -8.44 -2.21 -9.79
N PHE A 52 -7.64 -1.14 -9.75
CA PHE A 52 -6.24 -1.20 -10.19
C PHE A 52 -5.34 -1.97 -9.21
N VAL A 53 -5.82 -2.23 -7.98
CA VAL A 53 -5.04 -2.91 -6.95
C VAL A 53 -5.16 -4.43 -7.12
N ASN A 54 -4.03 -5.13 -7.20
CA ASN A 54 -3.97 -6.57 -7.47
C ASN A 54 -4.70 -6.97 -8.78
N ASN A 55 -4.43 -6.21 -9.84
CA ASN A 55 -4.97 -6.38 -11.20
C ASN A 55 -4.32 -7.55 -11.98
N ASP A 56 -3.58 -8.42 -11.32
CA ASP A 56 -3.09 -9.67 -11.91
C ASP A 56 -4.23 -10.72 -11.95
N PRO A 57 -4.27 -11.58 -12.98
CA PRO A 57 -5.24 -12.68 -13.04
C PRO A 57 -5.14 -13.56 -11.79
N HIS A 58 -6.28 -13.82 -11.13
CA HIS A 58 -6.36 -14.73 -9.99
C HIS A 58 -7.19 -15.98 -10.34
N PRO A 59 -6.71 -17.21 -10.05
CA PRO A 59 -7.34 -18.45 -10.53
C PRO A 59 -8.76 -18.70 -9.99
N PHE A 60 -9.09 -18.12 -8.85
CA PHE A 60 -10.37 -18.40 -8.15
C PHE A 60 -11.23 -17.17 -7.88
N LEU A 61 -10.69 -15.98 -8.07
CA LEU A 61 -11.37 -14.74 -7.68
C LEU A 61 -11.39 -13.83 -8.91
N PRO A 62 -12.56 -13.59 -9.52
CA PRO A 62 -12.64 -12.65 -10.63
C PRO A 62 -12.19 -11.27 -10.14
N ARG A 63 -11.35 -10.62 -10.93
CA ARG A 63 -10.91 -9.24 -10.68
C ARG A 63 -11.76 -8.30 -11.53
N PRO A 64 -12.23 -7.16 -10.98
CA PRO A 64 -12.95 -6.15 -11.75
C PRO A 64 -12.14 -5.62 -12.93
N PHE A 65 -10.82 -5.53 -12.75
CA PHE A 65 -9.88 -5.11 -13.77
C PHE A 65 -8.66 -6.04 -13.80
N VAL A 66 -8.21 -6.40 -15.01
CA VAL A 66 -7.03 -7.21 -15.25
C VAL A 66 -6.23 -6.62 -16.40
N GLY A 67 -4.92 -6.50 -16.21
CA GLY A 67 -4.00 -6.10 -17.27
C GLY A 67 -3.31 -4.75 -17.03
N PRO A 68 -2.45 -4.34 -17.96
CA PRO A 68 -1.62 -3.14 -17.81
C PRO A 68 -2.45 -1.86 -17.74
N TYR A 69 -1.97 -0.88 -16.98
CA TYR A 69 -2.65 0.41 -16.78
C TYR A 69 -1.69 1.60 -16.70
N GLU A 70 -0.55 1.53 -17.39
CA GLU A 70 0.52 2.53 -17.32
C GLU A 70 0.03 3.92 -17.76
N ARG A 71 -0.94 3.96 -18.70
CA ARG A 71 -1.56 5.24 -19.12
C ARG A 71 -2.34 5.93 -17.98
N ALA A 72 -2.71 5.20 -16.92
CA ALA A 72 -3.37 5.76 -15.75
C ALA A 72 -2.38 6.34 -14.72
N TYR A 73 -1.07 6.06 -14.79
CA TYR A 73 -0.11 6.58 -13.80
C TYR A 73 -0.12 8.12 -13.69
N PRO A 74 -0.15 8.90 -14.79
CA PRO A 74 -0.24 10.35 -14.70
C PRO A 74 -1.53 10.83 -14.02
N LEU A 75 -2.65 10.13 -14.25
CA LEU A 75 -3.93 10.40 -13.60
C LEU A 75 -3.85 10.14 -12.09
N LEU A 76 -3.34 8.96 -11.71
CA LEU A 76 -3.21 8.57 -10.31
C LEU A 76 -2.25 9.49 -9.55
N VAL A 77 -1.13 9.89 -10.16
CA VAL A 77 -0.18 10.86 -9.59
C VAL A 77 -0.80 12.25 -9.44
N ARG A 78 -1.67 12.67 -10.36
CA ARG A 78 -2.43 13.93 -10.19
C ARG A 78 -3.38 13.83 -9.01
N HIS A 79 -4.17 12.76 -8.92
CA HIS A 79 -5.11 12.55 -7.82
C HIS A 79 -4.41 12.43 -6.47
N LEU A 80 -3.22 11.83 -6.42
CA LEU A 80 -2.44 11.72 -5.18
C LEU A 80 -2.16 13.08 -4.50
N LYS A 81 -2.10 14.17 -5.28
CA LYS A 81 -1.87 15.55 -4.78
C LYS A 81 -3.14 16.26 -4.32
N LEU A 82 -4.32 15.68 -4.54
CA LEU A 82 -5.60 16.25 -4.15
C LEU A 82 -5.96 15.82 -2.72
N PRO A 83 -6.74 16.64 -1.97
CA PRO A 83 -7.12 16.35 -0.59
C PRO A 83 -8.25 15.30 -0.51
N HIS A 84 -7.97 14.10 -1.03
CA HIS A 84 -8.89 12.96 -1.01
C HIS A 84 -9.06 12.39 0.40
N HIS A 85 -10.19 11.72 0.59
CA HIS A 85 -10.43 10.90 1.77
C HIS A 85 -9.32 9.84 1.96
N HIS A 86 -8.97 9.52 3.21
CA HIS A 86 -7.82 8.66 3.54
C HIS A 86 -7.85 7.32 2.80
N ARG A 87 -9.04 6.72 2.68
CA ARG A 87 -9.25 5.44 1.98
C ARG A 87 -8.98 5.55 0.48
N VAL A 88 -9.39 6.64 -0.15
CA VAL A 88 -9.15 6.89 -1.58
C VAL A 88 -7.67 7.13 -1.82
N ARG A 89 -7.00 7.92 -0.96
CA ARG A 89 -5.55 8.11 -1.00
C ARG A 89 -4.80 6.80 -0.86
N GLU A 90 -5.20 5.92 0.07
CA GLU A 90 -4.61 4.59 0.22
C GLU A 90 -4.76 3.77 -1.07
N GLY A 91 -5.96 3.75 -1.65
CA GLY A 91 -6.23 3.06 -2.92
C GLY A 91 -5.33 3.56 -4.06
N ILE A 92 -5.17 4.88 -4.20
CA ILE A 92 -4.27 5.50 -5.18
C ILE A 92 -2.81 5.06 -4.94
N VAL A 93 -2.32 5.13 -3.71
CA VAL A 93 -0.94 4.73 -3.36
C VAL A 93 -0.70 3.25 -3.68
N ARG A 94 -1.67 2.38 -3.37
CA ARG A 94 -1.59 0.95 -3.68
C ARG A 94 -1.64 0.68 -5.18
N ALA A 95 -2.47 1.39 -5.93
CA ALA A 95 -2.49 1.34 -7.39
C ALA A 95 -1.17 1.85 -8.00
N LEU A 96 -0.45 2.74 -7.31
CA LEU A 96 0.88 3.19 -7.72
C LEU A 96 2.03 2.29 -7.21
N THR A 97 1.73 1.13 -6.60
CA THR A 97 2.74 0.15 -6.15
C THR A 97 3.20 -0.74 -7.31
N VAL A 98 3.79 -0.11 -8.33
CA VAL A 98 4.18 -0.72 -9.62
C VAL A 98 5.67 -0.53 -9.88
N ARG A 99 6.31 -1.41 -10.67
CA ARG A 99 7.76 -1.36 -10.93
C ARG A 99 8.15 -0.50 -12.12
N ASP A 100 7.23 -0.34 -13.05
CA ASP A 100 7.35 0.30 -14.37
C ASP A 100 6.86 1.76 -14.38
N GLY A 101 6.40 2.29 -13.24
CA GLY A 101 5.99 3.69 -13.10
C GLY A 101 7.12 4.73 -13.19
N GLY A 102 8.38 4.29 -13.13
CA GLY A 102 9.57 5.13 -13.31
C GLY A 102 9.69 6.29 -12.31
N ASP A 103 10.36 7.36 -12.73
CA ASP A 103 10.57 8.56 -11.90
C ASP A 103 9.25 9.31 -11.64
N LEU A 104 8.30 9.29 -12.57
CA LEU A 104 6.99 9.94 -12.39
C LEU A 104 6.29 9.46 -11.11
N VAL A 105 6.20 8.13 -10.95
CA VAL A 105 5.52 7.52 -9.81
C VAL A 105 6.39 7.59 -8.55
N SER A 106 7.68 7.25 -8.66
CA SER A 106 8.55 7.19 -7.49
C SER A 106 8.81 8.57 -6.86
N GLU A 107 8.91 9.65 -7.65
CA GLU A 107 9.03 11.01 -7.11
C GLU A 107 7.73 11.49 -6.46
N ALA A 108 6.58 11.18 -7.07
CA ALA A 108 5.29 11.54 -6.49
C ALA A 108 5.06 10.87 -5.14
N LEU A 109 5.36 9.56 -5.04
CA LEU A 109 5.28 8.84 -3.78
C LEU A 109 6.30 9.33 -2.75
N LEU A 110 7.52 9.68 -3.18
CA LEU A 110 8.54 10.21 -2.27
C LEU A 110 8.15 11.58 -1.70
N HIS A 111 7.56 12.43 -2.53
CA HIS A 111 7.00 13.71 -2.09
C HIS A 111 5.96 13.49 -1.00
N GLU A 112 4.95 12.64 -1.25
CA GLU A 112 3.92 12.34 -0.26
C GLU A 112 4.49 11.70 1.01
N PHE A 113 5.50 10.83 0.89
CA PHE A 113 6.13 10.20 2.05
C PHE A 113 6.75 11.22 3.01
N HIS A 114 7.30 12.32 2.49
CA HIS A 114 7.89 13.38 3.30
C HIS A 114 6.85 14.33 3.90
N SER A 115 5.72 14.56 3.22
CA SER A 115 4.65 15.44 3.71
C SER A 115 3.64 14.74 4.61
N GLU A 116 3.52 13.42 4.53
CA GLU A 116 2.50 12.66 5.25
C GLU A 116 2.76 12.60 6.75
N LYS A 117 1.72 12.92 7.52
CA LYS A 117 1.74 12.95 9.00
C LYS A 117 1.05 11.75 9.61
N ASP A 118 0.08 11.16 8.91
CA ASP A 118 -0.59 9.95 9.33
C ASP A 118 0.38 8.75 9.26
N PRO A 119 0.71 8.09 10.39
CA PRO A 119 1.66 6.97 10.39
C PRO A 119 1.22 5.80 9.53
N GLU A 120 -0.10 5.53 9.46
CA GLU A 120 -0.64 4.41 8.70
C GLU A 120 -0.46 4.66 7.20
N LEU A 121 -0.93 5.80 6.68
CA LEU A 121 -0.74 6.14 5.28
C LEU A 121 0.73 6.31 4.90
N ARG A 122 1.55 6.88 5.79
CA ARG A 122 3.01 6.96 5.59
C ARG A 122 3.65 5.58 5.46
N TRP A 123 3.18 4.60 6.22
CA TRP A 123 3.60 3.20 6.08
C TRP A 123 3.14 2.59 4.75
N VAL A 124 1.93 2.88 4.29
CA VAL A 124 1.46 2.44 2.96
C VAL A 124 2.34 3.01 1.85
N ILE A 125 2.67 4.31 1.91
CA ILE A 125 3.56 4.97 0.93
C ILE A 125 4.97 4.36 0.97
N ALA A 126 5.52 4.09 2.16
CA ALA A 126 6.79 3.39 2.30
C ALA A 126 6.77 1.99 1.64
N ASN A 127 5.65 1.28 1.73
CA ASN A 127 5.48 0.00 1.04
C ASN A 127 5.49 0.17 -0.47
N ALA A 128 4.78 1.17 -1.00
CA ALA A 128 4.73 1.47 -2.42
C ALA A 128 6.14 1.80 -2.97
N LEU A 129 6.89 2.65 -2.26
CA LEU A 129 8.25 3.07 -2.63
C LEU A 129 9.25 1.91 -2.72
N ILE A 130 9.07 0.83 -1.99
CA ILE A 130 9.96 -0.34 -2.06
C ILE A 130 9.83 -1.04 -3.42
N THR A 131 8.64 -0.98 -4.03
CA THR A 131 8.37 -1.52 -5.36
C THR A 131 8.68 -0.51 -6.45
N ALA A 132 8.20 0.74 -6.28
CA ALA A 132 8.25 1.76 -7.32
C ALA A 132 9.60 2.48 -7.44
N MET A 133 10.40 2.54 -6.37
CA MET A 133 11.69 3.23 -6.39
C MET A 133 12.86 2.24 -6.53
N PRO A 134 13.76 2.44 -7.52
CA PRO A 134 14.96 1.64 -7.67
C PRO A 134 15.83 1.63 -6.41
N TYR A 135 16.42 0.46 -6.10
CA TYR A 135 17.22 0.25 -4.88
C TYR A 135 18.31 1.32 -4.67
N HIS A 136 19.02 1.72 -5.73
CA HIS A 136 20.12 2.66 -5.66
C HIS A 136 19.70 4.08 -5.26
N ARG A 137 18.44 4.47 -5.51
CA ARG A 137 17.84 5.73 -5.04
C ARG A 137 17.32 5.55 -3.62
N ARG A 138 16.60 4.46 -3.36
CA ARG A 138 16.02 4.16 -2.05
C ARG A 138 17.05 4.11 -0.92
N ARG A 139 18.27 3.61 -1.16
CA ARG A 139 19.35 3.60 -0.14
C ARG A 139 19.78 5.00 0.34
N LYS A 140 19.43 6.06 -0.40
CA LYS A 140 19.69 7.46 -0.02
C LYS A 140 18.61 8.03 0.91
N VAL A 141 17.52 7.30 1.11
CA VAL A 141 16.37 7.67 1.96
C VAL A 141 16.09 6.52 2.94
N PRO A 142 16.95 6.31 3.95
CA PRO A 142 16.85 5.17 4.88
C PRO A 142 15.53 5.14 5.65
N GLU A 143 14.86 6.27 5.83
CA GLU A 143 13.58 6.43 6.51
C GLU A 143 12.48 5.55 5.88
N ILE A 144 12.52 5.31 4.57
CA ILE A 144 11.57 4.41 3.88
C ILE A 144 11.66 3.00 4.48
N ALA A 145 12.88 2.51 4.71
CA ALA A 145 13.09 1.19 5.28
C ALA A 145 12.74 1.17 6.78
N GLU A 146 13.05 2.23 7.52
CA GLU A 146 12.71 2.35 8.95
C GLU A 146 11.20 2.37 9.18
N VAL A 147 10.45 3.10 8.36
CA VAL A 147 8.98 3.13 8.45
C VAL A 147 8.40 1.76 8.09
N ARG A 148 8.86 1.13 7.01
CA ARG A 148 8.30 -0.16 6.56
C ARG A 148 8.59 -1.31 7.52
N TYR A 149 9.85 -1.47 7.93
CA TYR A 149 10.32 -2.64 8.67
C TYR A 149 10.45 -2.39 10.18
N GLY A 150 10.21 -1.16 10.63
CA GLY A 150 10.58 -0.68 11.96
C GLY A 150 12.07 -0.36 12.05
N LYS A 151 12.46 0.44 13.04
CA LYS A 151 13.88 0.62 13.38
C LYS A 151 14.50 -0.76 13.65
N LYS A 152 15.50 -1.17 12.86
CA LYS A 152 16.45 -2.17 13.34
C LYS A 152 16.99 -1.64 14.65
N ARG A 153 16.84 -2.39 15.74
CA ARG A 153 17.57 -2.12 16.98
C ARG A 153 19.06 -2.05 16.63
N SER A 154 19.59 -0.84 16.55
CA SER A 154 21.03 -0.62 16.45
C SER A 154 21.67 -1.04 17.77
N ASP A 155 22.73 -1.82 17.65
CA ASP A 155 23.75 -2.13 18.65
C ASP A 155 23.35 -2.92 19.91
N LYS A 156 23.65 -4.23 19.86
CA LYS A 156 24.37 -4.89 20.95
C LYS A 156 25.67 -5.45 20.38
N SER A 157 26.72 -4.64 20.37
CA SER A 157 28.05 -5.16 20.67
C SER A 157 28.36 -4.82 22.13
N PRO A 158 28.53 -5.84 22.98
CA PRO A 158 29.70 -5.84 23.83
C PRO A 158 30.59 -6.98 23.37
N HIS A 159 31.86 -6.63 23.22
CA HIS A 159 32.97 -7.56 23.10
C HIS A 159 32.78 -8.80 23.97
N ARG A 160 32.86 -9.97 23.33
CA ARG A 160 33.46 -11.15 23.96
C ARG A 160 34.51 -11.70 23.02
N THR A 161 35.72 -11.20 23.24
CA THR A 161 36.96 -11.93 22.97
C THR A 161 36.79 -13.35 23.49
N ARG A 162 36.63 -14.32 22.59
CA ARG A 162 36.86 -15.72 22.93
C ARG A 162 38.34 -15.98 22.70
N SER A 163 39.08 -15.90 23.79
CA SER A 163 40.46 -16.34 23.85
C SER A 163 40.57 -17.76 23.28
N LYS A 164 41.61 -17.96 22.47
CA LYS A 164 42.10 -19.29 22.11
C LYS A 164 42.55 -19.98 23.40
N GLN A 165 41.88 -21.05 23.78
CA GLN A 165 42.51 -22.12 24.55
C GLN A 165 42.37 -23.39 23.72
N ARG A 166 43.47 -23.75 23.04
CA ARG A 166 43.70 -25.11 22.56
C ARG A 166 43.93 -25.98 23.79
N PRO A 167 43.31 -27.16 23.91
CA PRO A 167 43.86 -28.21 24.76
C PRO A 167 45.16 -28.70 24.12
N SER A 168 46.24 -28.62 24.88
CA SER A 168 47.47 -29.36 24.64
C SER A 168 47.19 -30.84 24.81
N GLU A 169 47.26 -31.60 23.72
CA GLU A 169 47.72 -32.97 23.79
C GLU A 169 49.24 -32.93 23.63
N TRP A 170 49.92 -33.39 24.70
CA TRP A 170 51.36 -33.61 24.90
C TRP A 170 52.25 -32.37 25.12
#